data_AF-A0A843IXY5-F1
#
_entry.id   AF-A0A843IXY5-F1
#
_cell.length_a   1.000
_cell.length_b   1.000
_cell.length_c   1.000
_cell.angle_alpha   90.00
_cell.angle_beta   90.00
_cell.angle_gamma   90.00
#
_symmetry.space_group_name_H-M   'P 1'
#
loop_
_entity.id
_entity.type
_entity.pdbx_description
1 polymer ?
#
loop_
_entity_poly.entity_id
_entity_poly.type
_entity_poly.pdbx_seq_one_letter_code
_entity_poly.pdbx_strand_id
1 'polypeptide(L)' 'MRYANVKAGRFMERPNRFIAIVDVDGAETRCHVKNTGGCM' A
#
# COMPACT_ATOMS: atom_id res chain seq x y z
N MET A 1 -5.04 -17.58 5.14
CA MET A 1 -3.64 -17.20 5.45
C MET A 1 -3.66 -16.14 6.53
N ARG A 2 -2.83 -16.28 7.57
CA ARG A 2 -2.65 -15.26 8.62
C ARG A 2 -1.26 -14.67 8.43
N TYR A 3 -1.18 -13.40 8.06
CA TYR A 3 0.09 -12.71 7.99
C TYR A 3 0.41 -12.23 9.41
N ALA A 4 1.52 -12.70 9.97
CA ALA A 4 1.96 -12.28 11.31
C ALA A 4 2.45 -10.82 11.32
N ASN A 5 2.95 -10.34 10.17
CA ASN A 5 3.56 -9.02 10.03
C ASN A 5 2.68 -8.12 9.17
N VAL A 6 1.53 -7.72 9.70
CA VAL A 6 0.70 -6.66 9.11
C VAL A 6 0.99 -5.37 9.87
N LYS A 7 1.37 -4.32 9.15
CA LYS A 7 1.63 -3.02 9.71
C LYS A 7 0.61 -2.03 9.16
N ALA A 8 0.00 -1.25 10.04
CA ALA A 8 -0.90 -0.18 9.64
C ALA A 8 -0.09 0.92 8.94
N GLY A 9 -0.63 1.46 7.86
CA GLY A 9 -0.04 2.59 7.14
C GLY A 9 -1.15 3.49 6.62
N ARG A 10 -0.86 4.80 6.54
CA ARG A 10 -1.78 5.78 5.95
C ARG A 10 -1.54 5.80 4.45
N PHE A 11 -2.62 5.63 3.68
CA PHE A 11 -2.55 5.82 2.24
C PHE A 11 -2.23 7.27 1.89
N MET A 12 -1.19 7.48 1.08
CA MET A 12 -0.76 8.80 0.62
C MET A 12 -1.19 8.99 -0.83
N GLU A 13 -0.65 8.19 -1.74
CA GLU A 13 -0.96 8.29 -3.17
C GLU A 13 -0.78 6.95 -3.91
N ARG A 14 -1.35 6.85 -5.11
CA ARG A 14 -1.18 5.70 -6.00
C ARG A 14 -0.82 6.20 -7.40
N PRO A 15 0.48 6.45 -7.66
CA PRO A 15 0.91 7.07 -8.92
C PRO A 15 0.63 6.19 -10.14
N ASN A 16 0.51 4.87 -9.95
CA ASN A 16 0.10 3.96 -11.03
C ASN A 16 -0.59 2.70 -10.48
N ARG A 17 -1.11 1.87 -11.39
CA ARG A 17 -1.86 0.66 -11.03
C ARG A 17 -1.08 -0.39 -10.22
N PHE A 18 0.24 -0.29 -10.15
CA PHE A 18 1.11 -1.24 -9.46
C PHE A 18 1.72 -0.68 -8.18
N ILE A 19 1.80 0.64 -7.98
CA ILE A 19 2.52 1.24 -6.85
C ILE A 19 1.58 2.09 -6.01
N ALA A 20 1.55 1.83 -4.71
CA ALA A 20 0.96 2.71 -3.70
C ALA A 20 2.06 3.24 -2.79
N ILE A 21 2.00 4.53 -2.49
CA ILE A 21 2.83 5.18 -1.51
C ILE A 21 2.01 5.30 -0.24
N VAL A 22 2.56 4.80 0.87
CA VAL A 22 1.93 4.78 2.18
C VAL A 22 2.89 5.32 3.22
N ASP A 23 2.39 6.11 4.16
CA ASP A 23 3.14 6.49 5.34
C ASP A 23 3.03 5.37 6.37
N VAL A 24 4.18 4.86 6.80
CA VAL A 24 4.28 3.81 7.81
C VAL A 24 5.22 4.31 8.90
N ASP A 25 4.68 4.58 10.08
CA ASP A 25 5.40 5.19 11.21
C ASP A 25 6.13 6.50 10.87
N GLY A 26 5.51 7.37 10.05
CA GLY A 26 6.12 8.64 9.64
C GLY A 26 7.19 8.50 8.55
N ALA A 27 7.36 7.30 7.99
CA ALA A 27 8.25 7.03 6.87
C ALA A 27 7.44 6.69 5.60
N GLU A 28 7.69 7.46 4.55
CA GLU A 28 7.09 7.24 3.25
C GLU A 28 7.64 5.96 2.61
N THR A 29 6.75 4.98 2.38
CA THR A 29 7.10 3.64 1.92
C THR A 29 6.36 3.31 0.63
N ARG A 30 7.10 2.79 -0.37
CA ARG A 30 6.54 2.32 -1.65
C ARG A 30 6.12 0.86 -1.54
N CYS A 31 4.84 0.58 -1.74
CA CYS A 31 4.26 -0.75 -1.71
C CYS A 31 3.77 -1.20 -3.08
N HIS A 32 3.99 -2.48 -3.41
CA HIS A 32 3.45 -3.10 -4.62
C HIS A 32 1.99 -3.52 -4.41
N VAL A 33 1.10 -2.95 -5.21
CA VAL A 33 -0.33 -3.28 -5.27
C VAL A 33 -0.51 -4.50 -6.16
N LYS A 34 -0.74 -5.66 -5.55
CA LYS A 34 -0.97 -6.93 -6.27
C LYS A 34 -2.38 -7.07 -6.85
N ASN A 35 -3.31 -6.18 -6.47
CA ASN A 35 -4.68 -6.19 -6.98
C ASN A 35 -4.82 -5.16 -8.12
N THR A 36 -4.85 -5.65 -9.36
CA THR A 36 -5.05 -4.84 -10.58
C THR A 36 -6.51 -4.58 -10.90
N GLY A 37 -7.45 -5.07 -10.07
CA GLY A 37 -8.88 -4.81 -10.23
C GLY A 37 -9.20 -3.33 -10.05
N GLY A 38 -10.00 -2.77 -10.95
CA GLY A 38 -10.52 -1.41 -10.80
C GLY A 38 -11.43 -1.35 -9.58
N CYS A 39 -11.12 -0.47 -8.62
CA CYS A 39 -12.10 -0.07 -7.62
C CYS A 39 -12.85 1.11 -8.24
N MET A 40 -14.13 0.91 -8.54
CA MET A 40 -15.09 2.01 -8.62
C MET A 40 -15.30 2.60 -7.22
#